data_AF-A0A4Y7NIT2-F1
#
_entry.id   AF-A0A4Y7NIT2-F1
#
_cell.length_a   1.000
_cell.length_b   1.000
_cell.length_c   1.000
_cell.angle_alpha   90.00
_cell.angle_beta   90.00
_cell.angle_gamma   90.00
#
_symmetry.space_group_name_H-M   'P 1'
#
loop_
_entity.id
_entity.type
_entity.pdbx_description
1 polymer ?
#
loop_
_entity_poly.entity_id
_entity_poly.type
_entity_poly.pdbx_seq_one_letter_code
_entity_poly.pdbx_strand_id
1 'polypeptide(L)'
;MPGSCVELNENLFKTVVIRKMPLFCRYYGQKYPEVDDVVMVNVRSIAEMGAYVHLLEYNNIEGMILLSELSRRRIRSINKLIRVGKTEPVVVIRVDKEKGYIDLSKRRVSPEDVDKCMDKYSKAKAVNSILRHVAELLKYQTDEELEDLYRKTAWHFEEKNKKQSSSYDVFKQAVNDPSVLDECGLDEETKETLLTIIRRKLTQQAVKIRSDVEVACYGYEGIGAVKKALKAGIACSTEEIPIRINLIAPPLYVVTTQTPERQDGLKALENAIEKVREVIEDLGGVFKIQMAPKVVTATDEADLARQMEKAELENAEIAGDDDQSDMEAEGGEAKEEGSGAEDSAPLYELQTKALIRTEVFGACLMVYPTTIPNATPPMKK
;
A
#
# COMPACT_ATOMS: atom_id res chain seq x y z
N MET A 1 -48.67 56.43 -19.29
CA MET A 1 -49.23 55.13 -18.82
C MET A 1 -49.66 54.33 -20.03
N PRO A 2 -49.52 53.00 -20.07
CA PRO A 2 -48.59 52.14 -19.33
C PRO A 2 -47.62 51.41 -20.29
N GLY A 3 -46.33 51.42 -19.96
CA GLY A 3 -45.35 50.50 -20.53
C GLY A 3 -45.34 49.23 -19.68
N SER A 4 -45.58 48.10 -20.31
CA SER A 4 -45.49 46.76 -19.74
C SER A 4 -44.06 46.44 -19.33
N CYS A 5 -43.79 46.36 -18.02
CA CYS A 5 -42.61 45.69 -17.48
C CYS A 5 -42.78 44.18 -17.71
N VAL A 6 -41.95 43.62 -18.58
CA VAL A 6 -41.77 42.17 -18.68
C VAL A 6 -40.77 41.78 -17.60
N GLU A 7 -41.25 41.07 -16.58
CA GLU A 7 -40.43 40.38 -15.60
C GLU A 7 -39.55 39.35 -16.31
N LEU A 8 -38.26 39.63 -16.45
CA LEU A 8 -37.27 38.66 -16.89
C LEU A 8 -36.68 37.95 -15.68
N ASN A 9 -37.31 36.82 -15.34
CA ASN A 9 -36.75 35.61 -14.73
C ASN A 9 -35.33 35.70 -14.13
N GLU A 10 -35.25 35.84 -12.80
CA GLU A 10 -34.03 35.66 -11.99
C GLU A 10 -33.55 34.20 -11.85
N ASN A 11 -34.02 33.27 -12.69
CA ASN A 11 -33.80 31.83 -12.49
C ASN A 11 -32.91 31.13 -13.51
N LEU A 12 -32.05 31.85 -14.25
CA LEU A 12 -31.18 31.23 -15.26
C LEU A 12 -29.68 31.54 -15.15
N PHE A 13 -29.16 31.70 -13.92
CA PHE A 13 -27.69 31.79 -13.68
C PHE A 13 -27.20 30.87 -12.55
N LYS A 14 -27.88 29.74 -12.30
CA LYS A 14 -27.42 28.68 -11.38
C LYS A 14 -26.91 27.44 -12.14
N THR A 15 -25.92 27.66 -13.02
CA THR A 15 -24.97 26.60 -13.38
C THR A 15 -23.57 27.21 -13.44
N VAL A 16 -23.17 27.82 -12.33
CA VAL A 16 -21.76 28.09 -12.09
C VAL A 16 -21.13 26.73 -11.82
N VAL A 17 -20.32 26.27 -12.77
CA VAL A 17 -19.28 25.27 -12.51
C VAL A 17 -18.55 25.75 -11.26
N ILE A 18 -18.85 25.13 -10.11
CA ILE A 18 -18.11 25.36 -8.88
C ILE A 18 -16.70 24.90 -9.20
N ARG A 19 -15.81 25.83 -9.58
CA ARG A 19 -14.38 25.64 -9.44
C ARG A 19 -14.18 25.40 -7.97
N LYS A 20 -14.21 24.11 -7.59
CA LYS A 20 -14.07 23.62 -6.22
C LYS A 20 -12.75 24.21 -5.72
N MET A 21 -12.84 25.31 -4.98
CA MET A 21 -11.66 25.95 -4.44
C MET A 21 -11.09 24.91 -3.46
N PRO A 22 -9.84 24.48 -3.63
CA PRO A 22 -9.29 23.49 -2.72
C PRO A 22 -9.33 24.07 -1.31
N LEU A 23 -10.05 23.43 -0.40
CA LEU A 23 -10.01 23.79 1.02
C LEU A 23 -8.57 23.62 1.50
N PHE A 24 -8.04 24.64 2.16
CA PHE A 24 -6.67 24.64 2.66
C PHE A 24 -6.67 24.89 4.16
N CYS A 25 -6.21 23.90 4.92
CA CYS A 25 -5.97 24.05 6.34
C CYS A 25 -4.47 23.97 6.64
N ARG A 26 -4.05 24.71 7.65
CA ARG A 26 -2.72 24.64 8.26
C ARG A 26 -2.54 23.28 8.95
N TYR A 27 -1.31 22.77 8.95
CA TYR A 27 -1.02 21.44 9.50
C TYR A 27 -0.95 21.52 11.03
N TYR A 28 -0.32 22.56 11.56
CA TYR A 28 -0.16 22.78 13.00
C TYR A 28 -1.10 23.88 13.51
N GLY A 29 -1.47 23.82 14.80
CA GLY A 29 -2.31 24.84 15.43
C GLY A 29 -1.68 26.23 15.45
N GLN A 30 -0.34 26.29 15.52
CA GLN A 30 0.42 27.53 15.46
C GLN A 30 0.35 28.14 14.06
N LYS A 31 -0.02 29.43 14.00
CA LYS A 31 -0.15 30.17 12.73
C LYS A 31 1.20 30.47 12.06
N TYR A 32 2.25 30.61 12.85
CA TYR A 32 3.61 30.88 12.39
C TYR A 32 4.59 29.89 13.03
N PRO A 33 5.64 29.45 12.32
CA PRO A 33 6.69 28.61 12.89
C PRO A 33 7.50 29.36 13.95
N GLU A 34 8.19 28.60 14.80
CA GLU A 34 9.17 29.16 15.74
C GLU A 34 10.52 29.39 15.07
N VAL A 35 11.40 30.15 15.73
CA VAL A 35 12.76 30.39 15.24
C VAL A 35 13.58 29.11 15.39
N ASP A 36 14.48 28.86 14.43
CA ASP A 36 15.32 27.66 14.29
C ASP A 36 14.58 26.36 13.93
N ASP A 37 13.28 26.42 13.66
CA ASP A 37 12.52 25.27 13.16
C ASP A 37 12.86 24.93 11.70
N VAL A 38 12.91 23.63 11.39
CA VAL A 38 13.11 23.10 10.04
C VAL A 38 11.77 22.80 9.40
N VAL A 39 11.47 23.47 8.29
CA VAL A 39 10.20 23.38 7.57
C VAL A 39 10.38 23.07 6.09
N MET A 40 9.39 22.42 5.49
CA MET A 40 9.35 22.13 4.07
C MET A 40 8.73 23.30 3.30
N VAL A 41 9.46 23.83 2.31
CA VAL A 41 8.99 24.94 1.48
C VAL A 41 8.94 24.58 0.01
N ASN A 42 7.99 25.15 -0.73
CA ASN A 42 7.93 25.10 -2.18
C ASN A 42 8.41 26.42 -2.77
N VAL A 43 9.32 26.37 -3.74
CA VAL A 43 9.86 27.58 -4.36
C VAL A 43 8.91 28.12 -5.42
N ARG A 44 8.37 29.33 -5.20
CA ARG A 44 7.44 29.98 -6.13
C ARG A 44 8.15 30.76 -7.22
N SER A 45 9.08 31.63 -6.84
CA SER A 45 9.80 32.49 -7.78
C SER A 45 11.19 32.82 -7.26
N ILE A 46 12.10 33.11 -8.18
CA ILE A 46 13.48 33.49 -7.89
C ILE A 46 13.62 34.93 -8.36
N ALA A 47 14.05 35.82 -7.46
CA ALA A 47 14.33 37.23 -7.71
C ALA A 47 15.83 37.51 -7.49
N GLU A 48 16.28 38.71 -7.87
CA GLU A 48 17.68 39.12 -7.72
C GLU A 48 18.11 39.24 -6.24
N MET A 49 17.18 39.63 -5.36
CA MET A 49 17.45 39.79 -3.92
C MET A 49 17.25 38.50 -3.10
N GLY A 50 16.48 37.54 -3.61
CA GLY A 50 16.06 36.36 -2.84
C GLY A 50 15.27 35.34 -3.65
N ALA A 51 14.96 34.20 -3.04
CA ALA A 51 13.93 33.29 -3.54
C ALA A 51 12.68 33.41 -2.67
N TYR A 52 11.52 33.61 -3.31
CA TYR A 52 10.23 33.59 -2.66
C TYR A 52 9.70 32.16 -2.64
N VAL A 53 9.30 31.71 -1.46
CA VAL A 53 8.86 30.34 -1.21
C VAL A 53 7.54 30.34 -0.44
N HIS A 54 6.78 29.26 -0.57
CA HIS A 54 5.58 29.02 0.22
C HIS A 54 5.85 27.90 1.23
N LEU A 55 5.49 28.13 2.50
CA LEU A 55 5.54 27.10 3.53
C LEU A 55 4.32 26.18 3.37
N LEU A 56 4.55 24.93 2.96
CA LEU A 56 3.46 23.97 2.71
C LEU A 56 2.73 23.57 4.00
N GLU A 57 3.43 23.61 5.13
CA GLU A 57 2.91 23.21 6.44
C GLU A 57 1.98 24.26 7.07
N TYR A 58 2.15 25.53 6.70
CA TYR A 58 1.44 26.66 7.32
C TYR A 58 0.54 27.37 6.31
N ASN A 59 -0.28 26.64 5.57
CA ASN A 59 -1.25 27.21 4.62
C ASN A 59 -0.62 28.11 3.52
N ASN A 60 0.54 27.72 3.00
CA ASN A 60 1.25 28.44 1.94
C ASN A 60 1.62 29.89 2.26
N ILE A 61 1.91 30.20 3.53
CA ILE A 61 2.46 31.51 3.91
C ILE A 61 3.74 31.77 3.10
N GLU A 62 3.88 33.02 2.65
CA GLU A 62 5.04 33.47 1.88
C GLU A 62 6.27 33.63 2.82
N GLY A 63 7.39 33.07 2.40
CA GLY A 63 8.69 33.22 3.03
C GLY A 63 9.75 33.66 2.01
N MET A 64 10.84 34.23 2.51
CA MET A 64 11.95 34.70 1.69
C MET A 64 13.24 33.99 2.11
N ILE A 65 13.96 33.46 1.13
CA ILE A 65 15.32 32.95 1.32
C ILE A 65 16.29 33.97 0.74
N LEU A 66 17.19 34.49 1.56
CA LEU A 66 18.27 35.36 1.09
C LEU A 66 19.30 34.56 0.27
N LEU A 67 19.87 35.16 -0.79
CA LEU A 67 20.91 34.51 -1.61
C LEU A 67 22.13 34.08 -0.77
N SER A 68 22.50 34.87 0.23
CA SER A 68 23.60 34.57 1.16
C SER A 68 23.34 33.33 2.03
N GLU A 69 22.07 32.96 2.19
CA GLU A 69 21.61 31.83 3.00
C GLU A 69 21.22 30.61 2.15
N LEU A 70 21.50 30.63 0.84
CA LEU A 70 21.22 29.53 -0.09
C LEU A 70 22.24 28.38 -0.01
N SER A 71 23.52 28.73 0.17
CA SER A 71 24.63 27.76 0.13
C SER A 71 25.82 28.22 0.93
N ARG A 72 26.61 27.26 1.44
CA ARG A 72 27.90 27.52 2.11
C ARG A 72 29.03 27.80 1.11
N ARG A 73 28.91 27.36 -0.14
CA ARG A 73 29.95 27.47 -1.18
C ARG A 73 29.62 28.58 -2.17
N ARG A 74 30.65 29.13 -2.84
CA ARG A 74 30.47 30.14 -3.90
C ARG A 74 29.57 29.57 -5.02
N ILE A 75 28.52 30.30 -5.33
CA ILE A 75 27.49 29.90 -6.29
C ILE A 75 27.98 30.24 -7.71
N ARG A 76 28.00 29.25 -8.61
CA ARG A 76 28.21 29.47 -10.06
C ARG A 76 26.91 29.81 -10.80
N SER A 77 25.82 29.12 -10.44
CA SER A 77 24.48 29.35 -11.00
C SER A 77 23.41 28.99 -9.98
N ILE A 78 22.44 29.87 -9.80
CA ILE A 78 21.34 29.75 -8.82
C ILE A 78 20.37 28.62 -9.24
N ASN A 79 20.11 28.50 -10.55
CA ASN A 79 19.17 27.52 -11.13
C ASN A 79 19.55 26.05 -10.89
N LYS A 80 20.81 25.78 -10.52
CA LYS A 80 21.26 24.41 -10.16
C LYS A 80 20.89 24.04 -8.72
N LEU A 81 20.88 25.02 -7.81
CA LEU A 81 20.65 24.80 -6.38
C LEU A 81 19.16 24.84 -6.02
N ILE A 82 18.41 25.68 -6.72
CA ILE A 82 16.98 25.84 -6.51
C ILE A 82 16.30 25.88 -7.88
N ARG A 83 15.20 25.12 -7.99
CA ARG A 83 14.29 25.20 -9.13
C ARG A 83 12.91 25.58 -8.64
N VAL A 84 12.24 26.42 -9.41
CA VAL A 84 10.83 26.76 -9.19
C VAL A 84 10.00 25.47 -9.19
N GLY A 85 9.08 25.37 -8.24
CA GLY A 85 8.17 24.23 -8.05
C GLY A 85 8.76 23.06 -7.25
N LYS A 86 10.06 23.07 -6.94
CA LYS A 86 10.66 22.03 -6.08
C LYS A 86 10.42 22.33 -4.60
N THR A 87 10.26 21.25 -3.84
CA THR A 87 10.20 21.30 -2.38
C THR A 87 11.59 21.14 -1.80
N GLU A 88 11.98 22.03 -0.90
CA GLU A 88 13.29 22.06 -0.26
C GLU A 88 13.10 22.25 1.26
N PRO A 89 13.88 21.56 2.10
CA PRO A 89 13.90 21.79 3.54
C PRO A 89 14.74 23.03 3.85
N VAL A 90 14.23 23.90 4.73
CA VAL A 90 14.89 25.14 5.15
C VAL A 90 14.65 25.40 6.63
N VAL A 91 15.56 26.13 7.27
CA VAL A 91 15.44 26.57 8.66
C VAL A 91 14.89 27.99 8.71
N VAL A 92 13.98 28.23 9.65
CA VAL A 92 13.47 29.57 9.97
C VAL A 92 14.49 30.34 10.80
N ILE A 93 14.94 31.50 10.31
CA ILE A 93 15.87 32.37 11.08
C ILE A 93 15.09 33.40 11.87
N ARG A 94 14.12 34.04 11.23
CA ARG A 94 13.40 35.16 11.83
C ARG A 94 11.97 35.18 11.34
N VAL A 95 11.06 35.48 12.27
CA VAL A 95 9.63 35.61 12.01
C VAL A 95 9.15 36.95 12.53
N ASP A 96 8.68 37.81 11.64
CA ASP A 96 7.99 39.04 12.01
C ASP A 96 6.48 38.81 11.94
N LYS A 97 5.85 38.52 13.09
CA LYS A 97 4.42 38.13 13.19
C LYS A 97 3.45 39.23 12.76
N GLU A 98 3.85 40.50 12.83
CA GLU A 98 3.00 41.65 12.48
C GLU A 98 2.86 41.81 10.96
N LYS A 99 3.95 41.59 10.22
CA LYS A 99 3.99 41.75 8.76
C LYS A 99 3.86 40.43 8.01
N GLY A 100 4.00 39.30 8.71
CA GLY A 100 3.97 37.96 8.13
C GLY A 100 5.22 37.62 7.32
N TYR A 101 6.34 38.32 7.54
CA TYR A 101 7.60 38.01 6.88
C TYR A 101 8.36 36.92 7.64
N ILE A 102 8.82 35.92 6.89
CA ILE A 102 9.60 34.79 7.40
C ILE A 102 10.90 34.73 6.61
N ASP A 103 12.01 34.93 7.30
CA ASP A 103 13.34 34.77 6.74
C ASP A 103 13.81 33.33 6.92
N LEU A 104 14.21 32.72 5.82
CA LEU A 104 14.54 31.30 5.73
C LEU A 104 15.99 31.12 5.28
N SER A 105 16.61 30.02 5.72
CA SER A 105 17.96 29.63 5.32
C SER A 105 18.05 28.15 4.98
N LYS A 106 18.63 27.87 3.82
CA LYS A 106 19.02 26.53 3.40
C LYS A 106 20.43 26.16 3.89
N ARG A 107 21.26 27.17 4.17
CA ARG A 107 22.67 27.00 4.55
C ARG A 107 22.85 26.34 5.92
N ARG A 108 21.95 26.62 6.86
CA ARG A 108 22.04 26.18 8.27
C ARG A 108 21.55 24.75 8.47
N VAL A 109 20.84 24.17 7.50
CA VAL A 109 20.26 22.83 7.60
C VAL A 109 21.38 21.77 7.58
N SER A 110 21.34 20.85 8.54
CA SER A 110 22.19 19.65 8.54
C SER A 110 21.50 18.51 7.78
N PRO A 111 22.22 17.56 7.18
CA PRO A 111 21.58 16.44 6.47
C PRO A 111 20.73 15.57 7.40
N GLU A 112 21.12 15.41 8.66
CA GLU A 112 20.33 14.67 9.66
C GLU A 112 18.98 15.35 9.95
N ASP A 113 18.96 16.68 9.96
CA ASP A 113 17.73 17.45 10.16
C ASP A 113 16.86 17.48 8.91
N VAL A 114 17.45 17.36 7.71
CA VAL A 114 16.70 17.17 6.46
C VAL A 114 15.87 15.90 6.53
N ASP A 115 16.48 14.78 6.91
CA ASP A 115 15.81 13.49 6.95
C ASP A 115 14.67 13.49 7.98
N LYS A 116 14.93 14.02 9.19
CA LYS A 116 13.90 14.20 10.22
C LYS A 116 12.74 15.09 9.76
N CYS A 117 13.05 16.18 9.07
CA CYS A 117 12.04 17.10 8.52
C CYS A 117 11.21 16.42 7.42
N MET A 118 11.86 15.67 6.52
CA MET A 118 11.17 14.91 5.46
C MET A 118 10.21 13.87 6.05
N ASP A 119 10.64 13.15 7.09
CA ASP A 119 9.79 12.17 7.77
C ASP A 119 8.60 12.85 8.47
N LYS A 120 8.86 13.94 9.21
CA LYS A 120 7.81 14.73 9.88
C LYS A 120 6.80 15.26 8.86
N TYR A 121 7.28 15.84 7.77
CA TYR A 121 6.46 16.38 6.69
C TYR A 121 5.65 15.28 5.99
N SER A 122 6.24 14.12 5.74
CA SER A 122 5.54 12.97 5.14
C SER A 122 4.39 12.49 6.02
N LYS A 123 4.61 12.37 7.33
CA LYS A 123 3.59 12.02 8.32
C LYS A 123 2.46 13.06 8.35
N ALA A 124 2.79 14.35 8.45
CA ALA A 124 1.80 15.42 8.50
C ALA A 124 1.00 15.54 7.18
N LYS A 125 1.67 15.38 6.03
CA LYS A 125 1.01 15.33 4.70
C LYS A 125 0.06 14.14 4.59
N ALA A 126 0.42 12.97 5.13
CA ALA A 126 -0.45 11.81 5.14
C ALA A 126 -1.74 12.08 5.94
N VAL A 127 -1.60 12.70 7.12
CA VAL A 127 -2.72 13.13 7.97
C VAL A 127 -3.60 14.15 7.28
N ASN A 128 -3.02 15.21 6.71
CA ASN A 128 -3.79 16.22 5.99
C ASN A 128 -4.60 15.62 4.84
N SER A 129 -3.99 14.70 4.09
CA SER A 129 -4.69 14.01 3.01
C SER A 129 -5.84 13.10 3.50
N ILE A 130 -5.78 12.55 4.71
CA ILE A 130 -6.91 11.80 5.32
C ILE A 130 -8.03 12.77 5.65
N LEU A 131 -7.72 13.82 6.41
CA LEU A 131 -8.70 14.82 6.87
C LEU A 131 -9.37 15.54 5.71
N ARG A 132 -8.62 15.86 4.65
CA ARG A 132 -9.17 16.41 3.41
C ARG A 132 -10.17 15.46 2.76
N HIS A 133 -9.88 14.16 2.74
CA HIS A 133 -10.78 13.19 2.13
C HIS A 133 -12.03 12.98 2.98
N VAL A 134 -11.91 13.02 4.31
CA VAL A 134 -13.06 13.06 5.24
C VAL A 134 -13.93 14.29 4.94
N ALA A 135 -13.32 15.46 4.82
CA ALA A 135 -14.02 16.70 4.51
C ALA A 135 -14.71 16.67 3.13
N GLU A 136 -14.11 16.02 2.13
CA GLU A 136 -14.72 15.81 0.82
C GLU A 136 -15.95 14.90 0.89
N LEU A 137 -15.92 13.85 1.71
CA LEU A 137 -17.06 12.93 1.91
C LEU A 137 -18.20 13.58 2.68
N LEU A 138 -17.87 14.32 3.74
CA LEU A 138 -18.84 15.07 4.55
C LEU A 138 -19.33 16.35 3.85
N LYS A 139 -18.74 16.68 2.68
CA LYS A 139 -19.08 17.85 1.85
C LYS A 139 -18.99 19.18 2.59
N TYR A 140 -17.99 19.34 3.45
CA TYR A 140 -17.71 20.66 4.04
C TYR A 140 -17.44 21.66 2.93
N GLN A 141 -18.05 22.84 3.05
CA GLN A 141 -17.95 23.92 2.07
C GLN A 141 -17.15 25.09 2.62
N THR A 142 -16.92 25.13 3.93
CA THR A 142 -16.27 26.25 4.62
C THR A 142 -14.93 25.83 5.19
N ASP A 143 -13.91 26.68 5.07
CA ASP A 143 -12.58 26.45 5.67
C ASP A 143 -12.64 26.39 7.20
N GLU A 144 -13.64 27.02 7.83
CA GLU A 144 -13.88 27.00 9.28
C GLU A 144 -14.29 25.62 9.79
N GLU A 145 -15.15 24.89 9.06
CA GLU A 145 -15.56 23.53 9.41
C GLU A 145 -14.38 22.56 9.35
N LEU A 146 -13.49 22.77 8.37
CA LEU A 146 -12.25 22.02 8.27
C LEU A 146 -11.31 22.38 9.43
N GLU A 147 -11.16 23.66 9.78
CA GLU A 147 -10.34 24.08 10.91
C GLU A 147 -10.84 23.50 12.24
N ASP A 148 -12.15 23.44 12.45
CA ASP A 148 -12.75 22.82 13.65
C ASP A 148 -12.49 21.31 13.71
N LEU A 149 -12.56 20.61 12.57
CA LEU A 149 -12.16 19.21 12.49
C LEU A 149 -10.69 19.03 12.86
N TYR A 150 -9.80 19.90 12.37
CA TYR A 150 -8.38 19.89 12.71
C TYR A 150 -8.13 20.16 14.19
N ARG A 151 -8.86 21.10 14.79
CA ARG A 151 -8.76 21.42 16.21
C ARG A 151 -9.17 20.22 17.07
N LYS A 152 -10.27 19.55 16.73
CA LYS A 152 -10.77 18.39 17.47
C LYS A 152 -9.91 17.14 17.29
N THR A 153 -9.28 16.97 16.14
CA THR A 153 -8.48 15.77 15.81
C THR A 153 -6.98 16.04 15.86
N ALA A 154 -6.42 16.59 14.78
CA ALA A 154 -4.98 16.72 14.57
C ALA A 154 -4.29 17.50 15.69
N TRP A 155 -4.79 18.68 16.07
CA TRP A 155 -4.15 19.52 17.07
C TRP A 155 -4.32 19.00 18.49
N HIS A 156 -5.45 18.35 18.80
CA HIS A 156 -5.64 17.67 20.09
C HIS A 156 -4.61 16.55 20.28
N PHE A 157 -4.35 15.77 19.24
CA PHE A 157 -3.35 14.71 19.28
C PHE A 157 -1.91 15.25 19.34
N GLU A 158 -1.61 16.35 18.64
CA GLU A 158 -0.30 17.01 18.77
C GLU A 158 -0.09 17.62 20.16
N GLU A 159 -1.14 18.18 20.75
CA GLU A 159 -1.06 18.82 22.05
C GLU A 159 -0.93 17.81 23.20
N LYS A 160 -1.61 16.66 23.10
CA LYS A 160 -1.46 15.56 24.06
C LYS A 160 -0.09 14.90 23.98
N ASN A 161 0.46 14.72 22.78
CA ASN A 161 1.68 13.94 22.55
C ASN A 161 2.94 14.77 22.31
N LYS A 162 3.03 15.99 22.87
CA LYS A 162 4.09 17.02 22.70
C LYS A 162 5.56 16.56 22.61
N LYS A 163 5.92 15.30 22.87
CA LYS A 163 7.28 14.77 22.78
C LYS A 163 7.53 13.38 22.15
N GLN A 164 6.54 12.53 21.81
CA GLN A 164 6.89 11.14 21.45
C GLN A 164 6.29 10.56 20.18
N SER A 165 5.16 11.07 19.67
CA SER A 165 4.49 10.44 18.53
C SER A 165 3.76 11.49 17.70
N SER A 166 4.04 11.52 16.40
CA SER A 166 3.32 12.38 15.46
C SER A 166 1.86 11.92 15.41
N SER A 167 0.91 12.80 15.08
CA SER A 167 -0.52 12.45 14.92
C SER A 167 -0.72 11.23 14.02
N TYR A 168 0.18 11.01 13.07
CA TYR A 168 0.23 9.82 12.23
C TYR A 168 0.38 8.50 13.02
N ASP A 169 1.21 8.47 14.05
CA ASP A 169 1.43 7.29 14.88
C ASP A 169 0.20 7.00 15.76
N VAL A 170 -0.52 8.04 16.18
CA VAL A 170 -1.82 7.91 16.84
C VAL A 170 -2.87 7.35 15.89
N PHE A 171 -2.91 7.81 14.64
CA PHE A 171 -3.82 7.22 13.63
C PHE A 171 -3.48 5.78 13.30
N LYS A 172 -2.22 5.36 13.38
CA LYS A 172 -1.83 3.95 13.29
C LYS A 172 -2.36 3.15 14.46
N GLN A 173 -2.21 3.66 15.68
CA GLN A 173 -2.77 3.00 16.86
C GLN A 173 -4.31 2.94 16.78
N ALA A 174 -4.96 3.97 16.24
CA ALA A 174 -6.41 4.00 16.05
C ALA A 174 -6.95 2.91 15.09
N VAL A 175 -6.09 2.31 14.25
CA VAL A 175 -6.48 1.13 13.45
C VAL A 175 -6.66 -0.10 14.33
N ASN A 176 -5.79 -0.26 15.32
CA ASN A 176 -5.76 -1.41 16.23
C ASN A 176 -6.73 -1.21 17.41
N ASP A 177 -6.72 -0.01 18.01
CA ASP A 177 -7.55 0.36 19.15
C ASP A 177 -8.49 1.54 18.81
N PRO A 178 -9.79 1.29 18.58
CA PRO A 178 -10.76 2.33 18.26
C PRO A 178 -10.97 3.37 19.37
N SER A 179 -10.60 3.07 20.62
CA SER A 179 -10.85 3.91 21.80
C SER A 179 -10.08 5.24 21.79
N VAL A 180 -8.98 5.33 21.05
CA VAL A 180 -8.18 6.58 20.97
C VAL A 180 -8.95 7.72 20.31
N LEU A 181 -9.96 7.39 19.49
CA LEU A 181 -10.80 8.38 18.80
C LEU A 181 -12.01 8.83 19.63
N ASP A 182 -12.37 8.10 20.69
CA ASP A 182 -13.51 8.45 21.56
C ASP A 182 -13.26 9.71 22.39
N GLU A 183 -12.00 10.01 22.70
CA GLU A 183 -11.60 11.19 23.44
C GLU A 183 -11.71 12.50 22.64
N CYS A 184 -12.04 12.43 21.34
CA CYS A 184 -12.01 13.57 20.43
C CYS A 184 -13.32 14.34 20.30
N GLY A 185 -14.41 13.95 20.98
CA GLY A 185 -15.67 14.71 20.95
C GLY A 185 -16.17 15.02 19.53
N LEU A 186 -15.98 14.06 18.62
CA LEU A 186 -16.45 14.13 17.24
C LEU A 186 -17.86 13.56 17.13
N ASP A 187 -18.64 14.08 16.19
CA ASP A 187 -19.89 13.48 15.74
C ASP A 187 -19.64 12.04 15.26
N GLU A 188 -20.52 11.10 15.66
CA GLU A 188 -20.38 9.66 15.38
C GLU A 188 -20.24 9.39 13.87
N GLU A 189 -20.94 10.16 13.03
CA GLU A 189 -20.86 10.08 11.57
C GLU A 189 -19.45 10.46 11.03
N THR A 190 -18.82 11.47 11.64
CA THR A 190 -17.46 11.90 11.27
C THR A 190 -16.44 10.86 11.71
N LYS A 191 -16.67 10.23 12.86
CA LYS A 191 -15.79 9.20 13.41
C LYS A 191 -15.81 7.93 12.57
N GLU A 192 -16.97 7.45 12.14
CA GLU A 192 -17.09 6.25 11.29
C GLU A 192 -16.45 6.46 9.91
N THR A 193 -16.69 7.62 9.30
CA THR A 193 -16.08 7.99 8.01
C THR A 193 -14.55 8.14 8.15
N LEU A 194 -14.07 8.77 9.22
CA LEU A 194 -12.65 8.86 9.54
C LEU A 194 -12.02 7.48 9.73
N LEU A 195 -12.63 6.59 10.52
CA LEU A 195 -12.16 5.21 10.71
C LEU A 195 -12.09 4.42 9.41
N THR A 196 -13.10 4.56 8.55
CA THR A 196 -13.12 3.91 7.23
C THR A 196 -11.98 4.39 6.34
N ILE A 197 -11.69 5.69 6.33
CA ILE A 197 -10.59 6.26 5.54
C ILE A 197 -9.23 5.89 6.14
N ILE A 198 -9.08 5.97 7.46
CA ILE A 198 -7.85 5.55 8.15
C ILE A 198 -7.59 4.08 7.82
N ARG A 199 -8.58 3.19 7.95
CA ARG A 199 -8.42 1.79 7.53
C ARG A 199 -8.01 1.70 6.06
N ARG A 200 -8.70 2.37 5.14
CA ARG A 200 -8.36 2.27 3.71
C ARG A 200 -6.96 2.81 3.35
N LYS A 201 -6.47 3.82 4.07
CA LYS A 201 -5.24 4.55 3.72
C LYS A 201 -4.03 4.16 4.56
N LEU A 202 -4.25 3.72 5.80
CA LEU A 202 -3.24 3.31 6.78
C LEU A 202 -3.23 1.81 7.04
N THR A 203 -4.17 1.01 6.51
CA THR A 203 -3.94 -0.44 6.51
C THR A 203 -2.65 -0.69 5.75
N GLN A 204 -1.68 -1.17 6.51
CA GLN A 204 -0.42 -1.66 5.98
C GLN A 204 -0.79 -2.67 4.90
N GLN A 205 -0.42 -2.36 3.65
CA GLN A 205 -0.61 -3.32 2.56
C GLN A 205 0.01 -4.64 3.02
N ALA A 206 -0.79 -5.70 3.00
CA ALA A 206 -0.36 -6.99 3.52
C ALA A 206 0.94 -7.38 2.81
N VAL A 207 2.00 -7.48 3.61
CA VAL A 207 3.32 -7.80 3.12
C VAL A 207 3.34 -9.30 2.89
N LYS A 208 3.65 -9.71 1.66
CA LYS A 208 3.91 -11.11 1.34
C LYS A 208 5.30 -11.46 1.88
N ILE A 209 5.39 -12.51 2.66
CA ILE A 209 6.63 -13.09 3.16
C ILE A 209 6.80 -14.44 2.49
N ARG A 210 8.01 -14.73 2.04
CA ARG A 210 8.36 -15.95 1.32
C ARG A 210 9.55 -16.62 1.98
N SER A 211 9.53 -17.96 1.99
CA SER A 211 10.70 -18.78 2.27
C SER A 211 10.76 -19.94 1.27
N ASP A 212 11.97 -20.25 0.82
CA ASP A 212 12.21 -21.40 -0.08
C ASP A 212 12.81 -22.53 0.74
N VAL A 213 12.12 -23.66 0.71
CA VAL A 213 12.47 -24.85 1.47
C VAL A 213 12.63 -26.03 0.53
N GLU A 214 13.71 -26.77 0.75
CA GLU A 214 14.02 -28.00 0.04
C GLU A 214 13.63 -29.16 0.96
N VAL A 215 12.72 -30.00 0.48
CA VAL A 215 12.19 -31.15 1.22
C VAL A 215 12.45 -32.40 0.40
N ALA A 216 13.26 -33.31 0.94
CA ALA A 216 13.54 -34.60 0.33
C ALA A 216 13.28 -35.72 1.34
N CYS A 217 12.60 -36.79 0.91
CA CYS A 217 12.46 -38.01 1.69
C CYS A 217 12.74 -39.20 0.78
N TYR A 218 13.70 -40.04 1.16
CA TYR A 218 14.14 -41.20 0.38
C TYR A 218 13.49 -42.53 0.83
N GLY A 219 12.54 -42.46 1.76
CA GLY A 219 11.82 -43.63 2.25
C GLY A 219 10.80 -44.18 1.25
N TYR A 220 10.42 -45.45 1.41
CA TYR A 220 9.42 -46.14 0.58
C TYR A 220 8.05 -45.44 0.59
N GLU A 221 7.73 -44.68 1.66
CA GLU A 221 6.52 -43.87 1.79
C GLU A 221 6.82 -42.35 1.74
N GLY A 222 7.86 -41.95 1.00
CA GLY A 222 8.37 -40.56 1.00
C GLY A 222 7.34 -39.52 0.58
N ILE A 223 6.53 -39.79 -0.44
CA ILE A 223 5.49 -38.85 -0.90
C ILE A 223 4.42 -38.62 0.19
N GLY A 224 4.09 -39.67 0.95
CA GLY A 224 3.17 -39.60 2.09
C GLY A 224 3.74 -38.76 3.23
N ALA A 225 5.02 -38.95 3.54
CA ALA A 225 5.76 -38.19 4.53
C ALA A 225 5.80 -36.69 4.21
N VAL A 226 6.16 -36.35 2.96
CA VAL A 226 6.21 -34.95 2.51
C VAL A 226 4.83 -34.31 2.56
N LYS A 227 3.78 -34.98 2.07
CA LYS A 227 2.41 -34.45 2.16
C LYS A 227 1.96 -34.24 3.60
N LYS A 228 2.28 -35.15 4.51
CA LYS A 228 1.93 -35.04 5.93
C LYS A 228 2.64 -33.85 6.59
N ALA A 229 3.93 -33.66 6.32
CA ALA A 229 4.71 -32.53 6.81
C ALA A 229 4.17 -31.19 6.29
N LEU A 230 3.92 -31.09 4.97
CA LEU A 230 3.36 -29.87 4.37
C LEU A 230 1.96 -29.56 4.90
N LYS A 231 1.12 -30.57 5.14
CA LYS A 231 -0.20 -30.40 5.74
C LYS A 231 -0.13 -29.93 7.19
N ALA A 232 0.84 -30.41 7.96
CA ALA A 232 1.11 -29.93 9.32
C ALA A 232 1.57 -28.47 9.31
N GLY A 233 2.40 -28.07 8.35
CA GLY A 233 2.79 -26.67 8.13
C GLY A 233 1.60 -25.76 7.82
N ILE A 234 0.68 -26.20 6.96
CA ILE A 234 -0.56 -25.45 6.65
C ILE A 234 -1.49 -25.37 7.88
N ALA A 235 -1.58 -26.43 8.68
CA ALA A 235 -2.42 -26.45 9.88
C ALA A 235 -1.96 -25.47 10.97
N CYS A 236 -0.73 -24.95 10.89
CA CYS A 236 -0.22 -23.94 11.80
C CYS A 236 -0.60 -22.50 11.40
N SER A 237 -1.36 -22.35 10.32
CA SER A 237 -1.91 -21.07 9.90
C SER A 237 -2.99 -20.61 10.89
N THR A 238 -2.89 -19.37 11.36
CA THR A 238 -3.99 -18.68 12.05
C THR A 238 -4.93 -18.03 11.02
N GLU A 239 -6.19 -17.77 11.39
CA GLU A 239 -7.20 -17.19 10.46
C GLU A 239 -6.79 -15.82 9.89
N GLU A 240 -5.96 -15.07 10.62
CA GLU A 240 -5.39 -13.80 10.17
C GLU A 240 -4.15 -13.96 9.28
N ILE A 241 -3.48 -15.12 9.32
CA ILE A 241 -2.20 -15.39 8.66
C ILE A 241 -2.28 -16.68 7.83
N PRO A 242 -2.82 -16.61 6.60
CA PRO A 242 -2.90 -17.79 5.73
C PRO A 242 -1.52 -18.13 5.16
N ILE A 243 -1.01 -19.33 5.49
CA ILE A 243 0.22 -19.89 4.90
C ILE A 243 -0.16 -20.75 3.69
N ARG A 244 0.45 -20.48 2.54
CA ARG A 244 0.30 -21.26 1.30
C ARG A 244 1.63 -21.88 0.94
N ILE A 245 1.63 -23.17 0.60
CA ILE A 245 2.82 -23.87 0.14
C ILE A 245 2.58 -24.31 -1.29
N ASN A 246 3.41 -23.81 -2.22
CA ASN A 246 3.38 -24.20 -3.61
C ASN A 246 4.65 -25.00 -3.94
N LEU A 247 4.52 -25.97 -4.83
CA LEU A 247 5.65 -26.68 -5.42
C LEU A 247 6.13 -25.88 -6.63
N ILE A 248 7.44 -25.64 -6.76
CA ILE A 248 8.03 -25.11 -8.00
C ILE A 248 8.52 -26.30 -8.84
N ALA A 249 9.44 -27.06 -8.27
CA ALA A 249 10.00 -28.27 -8.87
C ALA A 249 10.43 -29.20 -7.72
N PRO A 250 10.25 -30.53 -7.79
CA PRO A 250 10.85 -31.42 -6.78
C PRO A 250 12.39 -31.25 -6.79
N PRO A 251 13.09 -31.10 -5.64
CA PRO A 251 12.65 -31.09 -4.24
C PRO A 251 12.38 -29.69 -3.62
N LEU A 252 12.23 -28.63 -4.43
CA LEU A 252 12.03 -27.23 -4.05
C LEU A 252 10.54 -26.85 -3.88
N TYR A 253 10.23 -26.37 -2.67
CA TYR A 253 8.92 -25.83 -2.30
C TYR A 253 9.04 -24.36 -1.88
N VAL A 254 8.03 -23.58 -2.22
CA VAL A 254 7.91 -22.19 -1.78
C VAL A 254 6.77 -22.05 -0.79
N VAL A 255 7.07 -21.51 0.38
CA VAL A 255 6.07 -21.16 1.39
C VAL A 255 5.86 -19.66 1.33
N THR A 256 4.60 -19.25 1.11
CA THR A 256 4.18 -17.87 1.01
C THR A 256 3.14 -17.58 2.07
N THR A 257 3.34 -16.50 2.82
CA THR A 257 2.42 -16.02 3.85
C THR A 257 2.11 -14.56 3.60
N GLN A 258 0.85 -14.14 3.81
CA GLN A 258 0.46 -12.73 3.70
C GLN A 258 0.09 -12.21 5.07
N THR A 259 0.76 -11.15 5.54
CA THR A 259 0.48 -10.56 6.86
C THR A 259 0.52 -9.05 6.83
N PRO A 260 -0.35 -8.37 7.59
CA PRO A 260 -0.22 -6.93 7.79
C PRO A 260 1.05 -6.60 8.58
N GLU A 261 1.44 -7.44 9.54
CA GLU A 261 2.58 -7.22 10.42
C GLU A 261 3.79 -8.07 10.05
N ARG A 262 4.93 -7.41 9.81
CA ARG A 262 6.18 -8.05 9.39
C ARG A 262 6.71 -9.03 10.43
N GLN A 263 6.63 -8.69 11.72
CA GLN A 263 7.25 -9.50 12.78
C GLN A 263 6.47 -10.79 13.03
N ASP A 264 5.14 -10.70 13.07
CA ASP A 264 4.29 -11.87 13.34
C ASP A 264 4.25 -12.81 12.15
N GLY A 265 4.30 -12.29 10.91
CA GLY A 265 4.45 -13.13 9.73
C GLY A 265 5.79 -13.89 9.66
N LEU A 266 6.89 -13.30 10.12
CA LEU A 266 8.19 -14.00 10.21
C LEU A 266 8.15 -15.13 11.24
N LYS A 267 7.62 -14.87 12.44
CA LYS A 267 7.49 -15.86 13.51
C LYS A 267 6.56 -17.01 13.11
N ALA A 268 5.41 -16.69 12.50
CA ALA A 268 4.46 -17.71 12.05
C ALA A 268 5.10 -18.65 11.01
N LEU A 269 5.89 -18.10 10.08
CA LEU A 269 6.58 -18.86 9.06
C LEU A 269 7.72 -19.70 9.65
N GLU A 270 8.47 -19.17 10.61
CA GLU A 270 9.52 -19.90 11.34
C GLU A 270 8.94 -21.08 12.14
N ASN A 271 7.84 -20.87 12.86
CA ASN A 271 7.12 -21.94 13.57
C ASN A 271 6.59 -23.02 12.62
N ALA A 272 6.13 -22.64 11.42
CA ALA A 272 5.68 -23.59 10.40
C ALA A 272 6.85 -24.40 9.83
N ILE A 273 7.99 -23.76 9.58
CA ILE A 273 9.22 -24.41 9.12
C ILE A 273 9.73 -25.41 10.16
N GLU A 274 9.75 -25.04 11.44
CA GLU A 274 10.19 -25.91 12.52
C GLU A 274 9.32 -27.17 12.62
N LYS A 275 7.99 -27.03 12.58
CA LYS A 275 7.08 -28.19 12.59
C LYS A 275 7.21 -29.07 11.35
N VAL A 276 7.42 -28.47 10.18
CA VAL A 276 7.68 -29.22 8.94
C VAL A 276 8.98 -30.01 9.07
N ARG A 277 10.02 -29.39 9.65
CA ARG A 277 11.31 -30.02 9.91
C ARG A 277 11.18 -31.21 10.86
N GLU A 278 10.49 -31.06 12.00
CA GLU A 278 10.26 -32.14 12.96
C GLU A 278 9.61 -33.37 12.29
N VAL A 279 8.53 -33.16 11.53
CA VAL A 279 7.80 -34.26 10.86
C VAL A 279 8.67 -34.94 9.79
N ILE A 280 9.56 -34.20 9.12
CA ILE A 280 10.46 -34.75 8.10
C ILE A 280 11.61 -35.53 8.75
N GLU A 281 12.20 -35.02 9.84
CA GLU A 281 13.26 -35.68 10.59
C GLU A 281 12.77 -37.01 11.21
N ASP A 282 11.54 -37.05 11.76
CA ASP A 282 10.90 -38.27 12.27
C ASP A 282 10.76 -39.37 11.22
N LEU A 283 10.61 -38.98 9.94
CA LEU A 283 10.39 -39.88 8.81
C LEU A 283 11.69 -40.15 8.02
N GLY A 284 12.85 -39.72 8.54
CA GLY A 284 14.16 -39.96 7.93
C GLY A 284 14.41 -39.17 6.64
N GLY A 285 13.73 -38.03 6.47
CA GLY A 285 13.97 -37.12 5.35
C GLY A 285 15.04 -36.06 5.63
N VAL A 286 15.48 -35.39 4.57
CA VAL A 286 16.40 -34.25 4.60
C VAL A 286 15.63 -32.97 4.36
N PHE A 287 15.79 -32.00 5.26
CA PHE A 287 15.21 -30.67 5.16
C PHE A 287 16.32 -29.63 5.05
N LYS A 288 16.27 -28.76 4.03
CA LYS A 288 17.24 -27.68 3.84
C LYS A 288 16.54 -26.38 3.48
N ILE A 289 16.92 -25.29 4.14
CA ILE A 289 16.40 -23.95 3.85
C ILE A 289 17.34 -23.32 2.82
N GLN A 290 16.84 -23.06 1.61
CA GLN A 290 17.60 -22.34 0.57
C GLN A 290 17.50 -20.83 0.79
N MET A 291 16.29 -20.35 1.09
CA MET A 291 16.04 -18.95 1.40
C MET A 291 15.22 -18.82 2.68
N ALA A 292 15.83 -18.20 3.69
CA ALA A 292 15.19 -17.83 4.95
C ALA A 292 13.98 -16.89 4.69
N PRO A 293 13.01 -16.84 5.62
CA PRO A 293 11.80 -16.03 5.47
C PRO A 293 12.14 -14.56 5.22
N LYS A 294 11.84 -14.08 4.02
CA LYS A 294 12.13 -12.72 3.56
C LYS A 294 10.84 -12.06 3.06
N VAL A 295 10.74 -10.76 3.33
CA VAL A 295 9.70 -9.91 2.75
C VAL A 295 9.88 -9.83 1.24
N VAL A 296 8.83 -10.19 0.50
CA VAL A 296 8.80 -10.21 -0.96
C VAL A 296 8.68 -8.78 -1.48
N THR A 297 9.56 -8.42 -2.42
CA THR A 297 9.44 -7.21 -3.22
C THR A 297 8.79 -7.53 -4.57
N ALA A 298 8.29 -6.51 -5.29
CA ALA A 298 7.70 -6.70 -6.61
C ALA A 298 8.66 -7.36 -7.62
N THR A 299 9.97 -7.16 -7.46
CA THR A 299 11.01 -7.83 -8.24
C THR A 299 11.10 -9.33 -7.93
N ASP A 300 11.04 -9.71 -6.65
CA ASP A 300 11.10 -11.12 -6.23
C ASP A 300 9.87 -11.93 -6.73
N GLU A 301 8.71 -11.27 -6.86
CA GLU A 301 7.48 -11.89 -7.40
C GLU A 301 7.60 -12.16 -8.91
N ALA A 302 8.22 -11.25 -9.66
CA ALA A 302 8.47 -11.44 -11.09
C ALA A 302 9.50 -12.54 -11.37
N ASP A 303 10.56 -12.61 -10.56
CA ASP A 303 11.58 -13.65 -10.70
C ASP A 303 11.03 -15.04 -10.34
N LEU A 304 10.13 -15.13 -9.36
CA LEU A 304 9.43 -16.38 -9.04
C LEU A 304 8.55 -16.86 -10.19
N ALA A 305 7.75 -15.96 -10.77
CA ALA A 305 6.86 -16.31 -11.86
C ALA A 305 7.65 -16.90 -13.04
N ARG A 306 8.80 -16.29 -13.37
CA ARG A 306 9.71 -16.82 -14.39
C ARG A 306 10.28 -18.19 -14.03
N GLN A 307 10.65 -18.40 -12.76
CA GLN A 307 11.13 -19.71 -12.30
C GLN A 307 10.04 -20.78 -12.37
N MET A 308 8.80 -20.45 -12.01
CA MET A 308 7.66 -21.35 -12.11
C MET A 308 7.35 -21.70 -13.56
N GLU A 309 7.27 -20.70 -14.45
CA GLU A 309 7.02 -20.90 -15.87
C GLU A 309 8.12 -21.75 -16.52
N LYS A 310 9.39 -21.47 -16.20
CA LYS A 310 10.52 -22.27 -16.70
C LYS A 310 10.46 -23.72 -16.21
N ALA A 311 10.15 -23.93 -14.93
CA ALA A 311 10.01 -25.27 -14.38
C ALA A 311 8.81 -26.03 -14.99
N GLU A 312 7.71 -25.33 -15.29
CA GLU A 312 6.56 -25.90 -15.98
C GLU A 312 6.91 -26.30 -17.42
N LEU A 313 7.64 -25.44 -18.16
CA LEU A 313 8.15 -25.75 -19.50
C LEU A 313 9.09 -26.96 -19.50
N GLU A 314 10.08 -26.97 -18.60
CA GLU A 314 11.03 -28.08 -18.46
C GLU A 314 10.33 -29.41 -18.10
N ASN A 315 9.24 -29.36 -17.33
CA ASN A 315 8.43 -30.54 -17.03
C ASN A 315 7.49 -30.95 -18.18
N ALA A 316 7.05 -30.00 -19.01
CA ALA A 316 6.13 -30.26 -20.12
C ALA A 316 6.85 -30.79 -21.38
N GLU A 317 8.10 -30.40 -21.61
CA GLU A 317 8.87 -30.81 -22.79
C GLU A 317 9.41 -32.25 -22.72
N ILE A 318 9.31 -32.91 -21.56
CA ILE A 318 9.70 -34.32 -21.38
C ILE A 318 8.45 -35.22 -21.56
N ALA A 319 7.86 -35.17 -22.76
CA ALA A 319 6.97 -36.22 -23.24
C ALA A 319 7.86 -37.32 -23.85
N GLY A 320 7.77 -38.54 -23.30
CA GLY A 320 8.64 -39.66 -23.65
C GLY A 320 8.70 -39.94 -25.15
N ASP A 321 9.94 -40.09 -25.62
CA ASP A 321 10.32 -40.75 -26.86
C ASP A 321 9.96 -42.24 -26.71
N ASP A 322 8.75 -42.61 -27.13
CA ASP A 322 8.36 -44.01 -27.30
C ASP A 322 8.92 -44.51 -28.66
N ASP A 323 9.88 -45.42 -28.53
CA ASP A 323 10.36 -46.42 -29.49
C ASP A 323 11.15 -45.97 -30.73
N GLN A 324 12.48 -45.98 -30.56
CA GLN A 324 13.41 -46.27 -31.64
C GLN A 324 13.34 -47.76 -32.01
N SER A 325 12.56 -48.09 -33.06
CA SER A 325 12.74 -49.32 -33.84
C SER A 325 12.57 -49.05 -35.33
N ASP A 326 13.70 -49.06 -36.04
CA ASP A 326 13.92 -49.33 -37.47
C ASP A 326 12.89 -48.85 -38.50
N MET A 327 13.20 -47.76 -39.20
CA MET A 327 12.91 -47.65 -40.64
C MET A 327 14.00 -46.90 -41.40
N GLU A 328 14.29 -47.46 -42.57
CA GLU A 328 15.43 -47.22 -43.44
C GLU A 328 15.43 -45.84 -44.13
N ALA A 329 16.60 -45.57 -44.73
CA ALA A 329 16.97 -44.39 -45.50
C ALA A 329 16.02 -44.00 -46.65
N GLU A 330 15.83 -42.69 -46.82
CA GLU A 330 15.90 -41.91 -48.08
C GLU A 330 15.66 -40.43 -47.67
N GLY A 331 16.52 -39.45 -47.94
CA GLY A 331 16.91 -38.97 -49.27
C GLY A 331 16.06 -37.74 -49.64
N GLY A 332 16.57 -36.51 -49.48
CA GLY A 332 15.89 -35.31 -50.01
C GLY A 332 16.43 -33.97 -49.47
N GLU A 333 16.85 -33.10 -50.39
CA GLU A 333 17.71 -31.93 -50.19
C GLU A 333 17.02 -30.63 -49.70
N ALA A 334 17.84 -29.83 -48.99
CA ALA A 334 18.01 -28.37 -49.00
C ALA A 334 16.82 -27.40 -49.21
N LYS A 335 16.69 -26.43 -48.30
CA LYS A 335 16.78 -25.00 -48.64
C LYS A 335 17.03 -24.07 -47.43
N GLU A 336 17.78 -23.02 -47.75
CA GLU A 336 18.20 -21.86 -46.96
C GLU A 336 17.08 -20.85 -46.66
N GLU A 337 17.48 -19.82 -45.88
CA GLU A 337 16.80 -18.56 -45.51
C GLU A 337 15.93 -18.66 -44.24
N GLY A 338 16.00 -17.76 -43.26
CA GLY A 338 16.46 -16.38 -43.26
C GLY A 338 15.41 -15.54 -42.54
N SER A 339 15.82 -14.93 -41.42
CA SER A 339 15.16 -13.88 -40.60
C SER A 339 13.79 -13.31 -41.02
N GLY A 340 12.86 -13.27 -40.06
CA GLY A 340 11.71 -12.38 -40.08
C GLY A 340 11.02 -12.35 -38.72
N ALA A 341 11.28 -11.30 -37.95
CA ALA A 341 10.55 -10.99 -36.73
C ALA A 341 9.23 -10.30 -37.09
N GLU A 342 8.10 -10.82 -36.60
CA GLU A 342 6.85 -10.08 -36.51
C GLU A 342 6.18 -10.34 -35.16
N ASP A 343 6.04 -9.25 -34.40
CA ASP A 343 5.19 -9.15 -33.20
C ASP A 343 3.75 -9.52 -33.55
N SER A 344 3.20 -10.55 -32.90
CA SER A 344 1.76 -10.69 -32.74
C SER A 344 1.44 -11.31 -31.39
N ALA A 345 0.79 -10.53 -30.54
CA ALA A 345 0.26 -10.97 -29.25
C ALA A 345 -0.84 -12.02 -29.48
N PRO A 346 -0.91 -13.11 -28.69
CA PRO A 346 -2.11 -13.93 -28.63
C PRO A 346 -2.94 -13.54 -27.40
N LEU A 347 -4.09 -12.95 -27.67
CA LEU A 347 -5.29 -13.14 -26.86
C LEU A 347 -5.62 -14.64 -26.88
N TYR A 348 -5.59 -15.31 -25.74
CA TYR A 348 -6.40 -16.52 -25.56
C TYR A 348 -7.03 -16.53 -24.16
N GLU A 349 -8.35 -16.36 -24.18
CA GLU A 349 -9.27 -16.58 -23.09
C GLU A 349 -9.42 -18.09 -22.79
N LEU A 350 -9.45 -18.40 -21.49
CA LEU A 350 -10.45 -19.27 -20.87
C LEU A 350 -10.76 -20.61 -21.56
N GLN A 351 -9.89 -21.61 -21.43
CA GLN A 351 -10.33 -23.01 -21.38
C GLN A 351 -9.22 -23.95 -20.90
N THR A 352 -9.06 -24.08 -19.59
CA THR A 352 -8.43 -25.26 -18.93
C THR A 352 -8.67 -25.23 -17.42
N LYS A 353 -9.94 -25.35 -17.03
CA LYS A 353 -10.36 -25.75 -15.67
C LYS A 353 -11.23 -27.00 -15.79
N ALA A 354 -10.60 -28.11 -16.13
CA ALA A 354 -11.20 -29.42 -16.04
C ALA A 354 -10.09 -30.46 -16.03
N LEU A 355 -9.55 -30.76 -14.85
CA LEU A 355 -9.28 -32.11 -14.35
C LEU A 355 -8.63 -31.97 -12.97
N ILE A 356 -8.82 -32.99 -12.11
CA ILE A 356 -8.38 -33.09 -10.71
C ILE A 356 -9.34 -32.44 -9.70
N ARG A 357 -10.57 -32.97 -9.65
CA ARG A 357 -11.30 -33.08 -8.39
C ARG A 357 -12.20 -34.30 -8.39
N THR A 358 -11.61 -35.47 -8.14
CA THR A 358 -12.35 -36.67 -7.78
C THR A 358 -11.67 -37.32 -6.58
N GLU A 359 -12.49 -37.64 -5.59
CA GLU A 359 -12.21 -38.48 -4.41
C GLU A 359 -11.33 -37.87 -3.31
N VAL A 360 -11.96 -37.29 -2.29
CA VAL A 360 -12.24 -37.95 -0.99
C VAL A 360 -13.14 -36.98 -0.22
N PHE A 361 -14.37 -37.40 0.08
CA PHE A 361 -15.02 -37.27 1.39
C PHE A 361 -16.48 -37.70 1.24
N GLY A 362 -16.69 -39.00 1.42
CA GLY A 362 -17.97 -39.54 1.85
C GLY A 362 -18.11 -39.38 3.37
N ALA A 363 -19.37 -39.22 3.78
CA ALA A 363 -19.92 -39.44 5.11
C ALA A 363 -19.56 -38.43 6.22
N CYS A 364 -20.51 -37.51 6.48
CA CYS A 364 -21.12 -37.49 7.81
C CYS A 364 -22.59 -37.05 7.69
N LEU A 365 -23.48 -37.95 8.07
CA LEU A 365 -24.89 -37.67 8.33
C LEU A 365 -25.01 -36.54 9.36
N MET A 366 -25.99 -35.66 9.19
CA MET A 366 -27.04 -35.50 10.21
C MET A 366 -28.31 -34.90 9.60
N VAL A 367 -29.39 -35.60 9.88
CA VAL A 367 -30.79 -35.35 9.59
C VAL A 367 -31.30 -34.23 10.52
N TYR A 368 -32.05 -33.24 10.03
CA TYR A 368 -33.29 -32.74 10.65
C TYR A 368 -34.17 -32.04 9.59
N PRO A 369 -35.52 -32.08 9.71
CA PRO A 369 -36.46 -32.05 8.60
C PRO A 369 -37.10 -30.67 8.36
N THR A 370 -37.37 -30.35 7.09
CA THR A 370 -38.26 -29.25 6.68
C THR A 370 -39.65 -29.80 6.36
N THR A 371 -40.60 -29.65 7.29
CA THR A 371 -42.03 -29.67 7.02
C THR A 371 -42.46 -28.33 6.44
N ILE A 372 -42.89 -28.31 5.17
CA ILE A 372 -43.60 -27.20 4.54
C ILE A 372 -45.10 -27.57 4.52
N PRO A 373 -46.01 -26.75 5.06
CA PRO A 373 -47.44 -26.99 4.98
C PRO A 373 -47.99 -26.55 3.61
N ASN A 374 -48.75 -27.46 3.00
CA ASN A 374 -49.46 -27.26 1.74
C ASN A 374 -50.78 -26.54 2.01
N ALA A 375 -50.99 -25.39 1.38
CA ALA A 375 -52.22 -24.61 1.44
C ALA A 375 -53.29 -25.22 0.54
N THR A 376 -54.48 -25.46 1.09
CA THR A 376 -55.71 -25.81 0.35
C THR A 376 -56.63 -24.58 0.21
N PRO A 377 -57.42 -24.49 -0.88
CA PRO A 377 -58.10 -23.28 -1.34
C PRO A 377 -59.48 -23.05 -0.70
N PRO A 378 -60.07 -21.85 -0.83
CA PRO A 378 -61.33 -21.51 -0.19
C PRO A 378 -62.54 -21.84 -1.07
N MET A 379 -63.61 -22.41 -0.48
CA MET A 379 -64.97 -22.31 -1.01
C MET A 379 -66.03 -22.24 0.10
N LYS A 380 -66.76 -21.12 0.09
CA LYS A 380 -68.21 -20.91 0.33
C LYS A 380 -68.89 -21.70 1.46
N LYS A 381 -69.37 -20.97 2.47
CA LYS A 381 -70.74 -20.42 2.55
C LYS A 381 -70.86 -19.44 3.71
#